data_AF-A0A7L5EFZ5-F1
#
_entry.id   AF-A0A7L5EFZ5-F1
#
_cell.length_a   1.000
_cell.length_b   1.000
_cell.length_c   1.000
_cell.angle_alpha   90.00
_cell.angle_beta   90.00
_cell.angle_gamma   90.00
#
_symmetry.space_group_name_H-M   'P 1'
#
loop_
_entity.id
_entity.type
_entity.pdbx_description
1 polymer ?
#
loop_
_entity_poly.entity_id
_entity_poly.type
_entity_poly.pdbx_seq_one_letter_code
_entity_poly.pdbx_strand_id
1 'polypeptide(L)'
;MDDKELKKYINDPMWQIKSKIVIQQQQFEMWLKKLFYLNDALHKEYDLFYQELFIVILFQTITEGYSYLVNNLNTISKTKNKYWIDWHKRLIASIGEIKSKFSSNEFAYLEYRRHNACHIFQNGYEIIQDNGTIKKKEELLINQALNIQKICKN
;
A
#
# COMPACT_ATOMS: atom_id res chain seq x y z
N MET A 1 20.29 -19.39 -19.10
CA MET A 1 21.00 -18.27 -18.45
C MET A 1 21.59 -18.82 -17.16
N ASP A 2 22.90 -18.70 -16.98
CA ASP A 2 23.59 -19.21 -15.79
C ASP A 2 23.29 -18.31 -14.57
N ASP A 3 23.29 -18.88 -13.36
CA ASP A 3 22.95 -18.21 -12.10
C ASP A 3 23.87 -16.99 -11.81
N LYS A 4 25.11 -17.03 -12.30
CA LYS A 4 26.12 -15.97 -12.22
C LYS A 4 25.80 -14.81 -13.19
N GLU A 5 25.34 -15.12 -14.40
CA GLU A 5 24.83 -14.13 -15.36
C GLU A 5 23.54 -13.46 -14.86
N LEU A 6 22.61 -14.24 -14.29
CA LEU A 6 21.37 -13.72 -13.71
C LEU A 6 21.67 -12.73 -12.57
N LYS A 7 22.59 -13.08 -11.66
CA LYS A 7 23.01 -12.18 -10.56
C LYS A 7 23.64 -10.88 -11.08
N LYS A 8 24.44 -10.95 -12.14
CA LYS A 8 25.01 -9.75 -12.77
C LYS A 8 23.93 -8.85 -13.37
N TYR A 9 22.92 -9.44 -14.02
CA TYR A 9 21.78 -8.71 -14.60
C TYR A 9 20.87 -8.08 -13.54
N ILE A 10 20.52 -8.83 -12.48
CA ILE A 10 19.66 -8.31 -11.39
C ILE A 10 20.34 -7.16 -10.65
N ASN A 11 21.67 -7.19 -10.52
CA ASN A 11 22.44 -6.15 -9.84
C ASN A 11 22.81 -4.96 -10.74
N ASP A 12 22.44 -4.97 -12.02
CA ASP A 12 22.63 -3.82 -12.91
C ASP A 12 21.66 -2.68 -12.54
N PRO A 13 22.17 -1.49 -12.15
CA PRO A 13 21.31 -0.36 -11.75
C PRO A 13 20.34 0.09 -12.84
N MET A 14 20.76 0.07 -14.11
CA MET A 14 19.92 0.46 -15.24
C MET A 14 18.79 -0.56 -15.44
N TRP A 15 19.09 -1.85 -15.28
CA TRP A 15 18.09 -2.90 -15.33
C TRP A 15 17.07 -2.75 -14.19
N GLN A 16 17.54 -2.55 -12.95
CA GLN A 16 16.67 -2.35 -11.79
C GLN A 16 15.72 -1.15 -11.97
N ILE A 17 16.21 -0.03 -12.50
CA ILE A 17 15.38 1.15 -12.78
C ILE A 17 14.31 0.84 -13.84
N LYS A 18 14.68 0.22 -14.95
CA LYS A 18 13.74 -0.14 -16.02
C LYS A 18 12.68 -1.13 -15.53
N SER A 19 13.10 -2.17 -14.83
CA SER A 19 12.22 -3.17 -14.23
C SER A 19 11.26 -2.53 -13.23
N LYS A 20 11.74 -1.61 -12.38
CA LYS A 20 10.90 -0.85 -11.45
C LYS A 20 9.80 -0.07 -12.17
N ILE A 21 10.14 0.65 -13.24
CA ILE A 21 9.15 1.42 -14.02
C ILE A 21 8.06 0.50 -14.60
N VAL A 22 8.46 -0.62 -15.21
CA VAL A 22 7.54 -1.59 -15.80
C VAL A 22 6.64 -2.23 -14.74
N ILE A 23 7.21 -2.65 -13.62
CA ILE A 23 6.47 -3.27 -12.52
C ILE A 23 5.47 -2.26 -11.93
N GLN A 24 5.87 -1.02 -11.69
CA GLN A 24 4.98 0.02 -11.17
C GLN A 24 3.81 0.30 -12.12
N GLN A 25 4.07 0.33 -13.44
CA GLN A 25 3.02 0.48 -14.43
C GLN A 25 2.02 -0.69 -14.36
N GLN A 26 2.53 -1.94 -14.37
CA GLN A 26 1.69 -3.14 -14.30
C GLN A 26 0.88 -3.21 -13.00
N GLN A 27 1.49 -2.86 -11.87
CA GLN A 27 0.82 -2.79 -10.58
C GLN A 27 -0.34 -1.80 -10.62
N PHE A 28 -0.09 -0.59 -11.13
CA PHE A 28 -1.13 0.44 -11.23
C PHE A 28 -2.28 0.02 -12.15
N GLU A 29 -1.98 -0.52 -13.34
CA GLU A 29 -3.01 -1.04 -14.25
C GLU A 29 -3.84 -2.16 -13.61
N MET A 30 -3.18 -3.04 -12.85
CA MET A 30 -3.85 -4.12 -12.15
C MET A 30 -4.73 -3.60 -11.01
N TRP A 31 -4.32 -2.55 -10.29
CA TRP A 31 -5.15 -1.89 -9.28
C TRP A 31 -6.40 -1.27 -9.88
N LEU A 32 -6.30 -0.58 -11.01
CA LEU A 32 -7.47 -0.05 -11.72
C LEU A 32 -8.45 -1.15 -12.11
N LYS A 33 -7.95 -2.25 -12.71
CA LYS A 33 -8.80 -3.39 -13.09
C LYS A 33 -9.52 -4.00 -11.88
N LYS A 34 -8.79 -4.19 -10.77
CA LYS A 34 -9.35 -4.69 -9.51
C LYS A 34 -10.41 -3.76 -8.95
N LEU A 35 -10.18 -2.44 -8.97
CA LEU A 35 -11.16 -1.45 -8.53
C LEU A 35 -12.48 -1.59 -9.30
N PHE A 36 -12.44 -1.61 -10.63
CA PHE A 36 -13.65 -1.73 -11.43
C PHE A 36 -14.37 -3.06 -11.21
N TYR A 37 -13.62 -4.16 -11.15
CA TYR A 37 -14.17 -5.49 -10.90
C TYR A 37 -14.85 -5.59 -9.52
N LEU A 38 -14.15 -5.17 -8.46
CA LEU A 38 -14.66 -5.22 -7.09
C LEU A 38 -15.84 -4.27 -6.93
N ASN A 39 -15.81 -3.09 -7.56
CA ASN A 39 -16.94 -2.17 -7.55
C ASN A 39 -18.18 -2.82 -8.19
N ASP A 40 -18.06 -3.40 -9.38
CA ASP A 40 -19.17 -4.09 -10.05
C ASP A 40 -19.69 -5.28 -9.22
N ALA A 41 -18.80 -6.09 -8.64
CA ALA A 41 -19.18 -7.20 -7.78
C ALA A 41 -19.98 -6.74 -6.55
N LEU A 42 -19.50 -5.70 -5.84
CA LEU A 42 -20.16 -5.16 -4.65
C LEU A 42 -21.52 -4.50 -4.93
N HIS A 43 -21.75 -4.02 -6.16
CA HIS A 43 -23.06 -3.49 -6.56
C HIS A 43 -24.07 -4.61 -6.86
N LYS A 44 -23.60 -5.81 -7.20
CA LYS A 44 -24.46 -6.98 -7.45
C LYS A 44 -24.86 -7.66 -6.15
N GLU A 45 -23.88 -7.90 -5.30
CA GLU A 45 -24.06 -8.56 -4.01
C GLU A 45 -23.03 -8.05 -3.01
N TYR A 46 -23.49 -7.78 -1.79
CA TYR A 46 -22.59 -7.35 -0.74
C TYR A 46 -21.78 -8.56 -0.22
N ASP A 47 -20.46 -8.47 -0.37
CA ASP A 47 -19.50 -9.44 0.17
C ASP A 47 -18.45 -8.69 0.99
N LEU A 48 -18.30 -9.08 2.26
CA LEU A 48 -17.39 -8.42 3.20
C LEU A 48 -15.92 -8.55 2.77
N PHE A 49 -15.52 -9.70 2.25
CA PHE A 49 -14.15 -9.93 1.80
C PHE A 49 -13.82 -9.05 0.59
N TYR A 50 -14.74 -8.92 -0.36
CA TYR A 50 -14.59 -8.01 -1.50
C TYR A 50 -14.59 -6.55 -1.07
N GLN A 51 -15.35 -6.18 -0.04
CA GLN A 51 -15.31 -4.84 0.52
C GLN A 51 -13.94 -4.52 1.13
N GLU A 52 -13.34 -5.44 1.89
CA GLU A 52 -12.00 -5.26 2.45
C GLU A 52 -10.95 -5.12 1.34
N LEU A 53 -10.99 -5.99 0.33
CA LEU A 53 -10.11 -5.88 -0.83
C LEU A 53 -10.31 -4.55 -1.58
N PHE A 54 -11.56 -4.12 -1.76
CA PHE A 54 -11.87 -2.87 -2.44
C PHE A 54 -11.25 -1.68 -1.71
N ILE A 55 -11.37 -1.62 -0.38
CA ILE A 55 -10.79 -0.54 0.44
C ILE A 55 -9.26 -0.51 0.31
N VAL A 56 -8.60 -1.67 0.34
CA VAL A 56 -7.14 -1.77 0.16
C VAL A 56 -6.72 -1.21 -1.20
N ILE A 57 -7.35 -1.68 -2.29
CA ILE A 57 -6.96 -1.26 -3.64
C ILE A 57 -7.33 0.21 -3.88
N LEU A 58 -8.46 0.68 -3.34
CA LEU A 58 -8.86 2.08 -3.40
C LEU A 58 -7.82 2.97 -2.74
N PHE A 59 -7.43 2.65 -1.50
CA PHE A 59 -6.41 3.39 -0.77
C PHE A 59 -5.12 3.47 -1.60
N GLN A 60 -4.59 2.32 -2.05
CA GLN A 60 -3.36 2.27 -2.86
C GLN A 60 -3.45 3.11 -4.14
N THR A 61 -4.62 3.13 -4.76
CA THR A 61 -4.86 3.89 -6.00
C THR A 61 -4.87 5.40 -5.74
N ILE A 62 -5.51 5.87 -4.66
CA ILE A 62 -5.60 7.30 -4.34
C ILE A 62 -4.35 7.85 -3.64
N THR A 63 -3.44 6.99 -3.17
CA THR A 63 -2.15 7.35 -2.55
C THR A 63 -0.99 7.15 -3.51
N GLU A 64 -0.45 5.93 -3.59
CA GLU A 64 0.76 5.61 -4.35
C GLU A 64 0.49 5.66 -5.85
N GLY A 65 -0.65 5.15 -6.30
CA GLY A 65 -1.07 5.18 -7.71
C GLY A 65 -1.24 6.60 -8.25
N TYR A 66 -1.92 7.46 -7.49
CA TYR A 66 -2.09 8.87 -7.83
C TYR A 66 -0.74 9.59 -7.93
N SER A 67 0.14 9.37 -6.95
CA SER A 67 1.48 9.97 -6.94
C SER A 67 2.32 9.49 -8.13
N TYR A 68 2.27 8.19 -8.45
CA TYR A 68 2.90 7.62 -9.64
C TYR A 68 2.40 8.29 -10.93
N LEU A 69 1.09 8.46 -11.09
CA LEU A 69 0.51 9.10 -12.28
C LEU A 69 0.93 10.56 -12.44
N VAL A 70 0.84 11.34 -11.36
CA VAL A 70 1.21 12.76 -11.37
C VAL A 70 2.69 12.93 -11.71
N ASN A 71 3.57 12.12 -11.11
CA ASN A 71 5.01 12.18 -11.37
C ASN A 71 5.36 11.80 -12.82
N ASN A 72 4.59 10.89 -13.43
CA ASN A 72 4.81 10.47 -14.81
C ASN A 72 4.12 11.36 -15.84
N LEU A 73 3.27 12.31 -15.43
CA LEU A 73 2.53 13.18 -16.35
C LEU A 73 3.46 13.97 -17.27
N ASN A 74 4.61 14.41 -16.76
CA ASN A 74 5.65 15.12 -17.53
C ASN A 74 6.29 14.26 -18.62
N THR A 75 6.36 12.95 -18.41
CA THR A 75 6.86 12.00 -19.41
C THR A 75 5.77 11.68 -20.43
N ILE A 76 4.54 11.48 -19.95
CA ILE A 76 3.36 11.21 -20.80
C ILE A 76 3.06 12.38 -21.73
N SER A 77 3.16 13.62 -21.25
CA SER A 77 2.89 14.84 -22.03
C SER A 77 3.84 15.06 -23.20
N LYS A 78 5.03 14.42 -23.18
CA LYS A 78 6.01 14.45 -24.27
C LYS A 78 5.71 13.44 -25.39
N THR A 79 4.73 12.55 -25.18
CA THR A 79 4.33 11.59 -26.21
C THR A 79 3.56 12.28 -27.34
N LYS A 80 3.64 11.74 -28.57
CA LYS A 80 2.88 12.26 -29.71
C LYS A 80 1.40 11.88 -29.69
N ASN A 81 1.00 10.94 -28.83
CA ASN A 81 -0.34 10.40 -28.80
C ASN A 81 -1.27 11.27 -27.93
N LYS A 82 -2.03 12.16 -28.59
CA LYS A 82 -2.97 13.06 -27.92
C LYS A 82 -4.04 12.31 -27.10
N TYR A 83 -4.58 11.21 -27.63
CA TYR A 83 -5.59 10.41 -26.93
C TYR A 83 -5.04 9.85 -25.61
N TRP A 84 -3.79 9.35 -25.65
CA TRP A 84 -3.11 8.82 -24.47
C TRP A 84 -2.92 9.89 -23.39
N ILE A 85 -2.50 11.10 -23.79
CA ILE A 85 -2.35 12.24 -22.90
C ILE A 85 -3.70 12.62 -22.27
N ASP A 86 -4.74 12.75 -23.09
CA ASP A 86 -6.07 13.16 -22.61
C ASP A 86 -6.67 12.11 -21.68
N TRP A 87 -6.45 10.82 -21.95
CA TRP A 87 -6.86 9.73 -21.05
C TRP A 87 -6.18 9.84 -19.68
N HIS A 88 -4.85 10.07 -19.64
CA HIS A 88 -4.12 10.23 -18.37
C HIS A 88 -4.56 11.46 -17.59
N LYS A 89 -4.80 12.59 -18.28
CA LYS A 89 -5.31 13.81 -17.64
C LYS A 89 -6.67 13.57 -16.99
N ARG A 90 -7.60 12.91 -17.70
CA ARG A 90 -8.91 12.54 -17.15
C ARG A 90 -8.76 11.62 -15.95
N LEU A 91 -7.91 10.60 -16.05
CA LEU A 91 -7.69 9.65 -14.97
C LEU A 91 -7.15 10.33 -13.70
N ILE A 92 -6.16 11.22 -13.84
CA ILE A 92 -5.62 12.01 -12.72
C ILE A 92 -6.72 12.87 -12.10
N ALA A 93 -7.52 13.57 -12.92
CA ALA A 93 -8.61 14.40 -12.41
C ALA A 93 -9.63 13.56 -11.64
N SER A 94 -10.06 12.41 -12.18
CA SER A 94 -11.04 11.53 -11.54
C SER A 94 -10.52 10.91 -10.24
N ILE A 95 -9.28 10.43 -10.18
CA ILE A 95 -8.69 9.90 -8.94
C ILE A 95 -8.54 11.03 -7.89
N GLY A 96 -8.16 12.23 -8.33
CA GLY A 96 -8.09 13.41 -7.47
C GLY A 96 -9.45 13.79 -6.87
N GLU A 97 -10.52 13.71 -7.66
CA GLU A 97 -11.89 13.93 -7.18
C GLU A 97 -12.34 12.85 -6.20
N ILE A 98 -12.03 11.58 -6.45
CA ILE A 98 -12.32 10.50 -5.48
C ILE A 98 -11.60 10.79 -4.17
N LYS A 99 -10.31 11.15 -4.22
CA LYS A 99 -9.51 11.47 -3.04
C LYS A 99 -10.10 12.65 -2.26
N SER A 100 -10.60 13.68 -2.93
CA SER A 100 -11.16 14.87 -2.26
C SER A 100 -12.51 14.63 -1.58
N LYS A 101 -13.18 13.51 -1.85
CA LYS A 101 -14.42 13.12 -1.16
C LYS A 101 -14.19 12.62 0.27
N PHE A 102 -12.95 12.30 0.64
CA PHE A 102 -12.62 11.85 1.98
C PHE A 102 -12.10 13.01 2.83
N SER A 103 -12.71 13.21 4.00
CA SER A 103 -12.12 14.01 5.07
C SER A 103 -10.85 13.36 5.60
N SER A 104 -10.04 14.12 6.36
CA SER A 104 -8.82 13.59 6.97
C SER A 104 -9.07 12.38 7.88
N ASN A 105 -10.21 12.36 8.60
CA ASN A 105 -10.58 11.26 9.49
C ASN A 105 -10.97 10.00 8.70
N GLU A 106 -11.76 10.16 7.63
CA GLU A 106 -12.13 9.03 6.76
C GLU A 106 -10.90 8.47 6.05
N PHE A 107 -9.97 9.34 5.64
CA PHE A 107 -8.72 8.91 5.02
C PHE A 107 -7.84 8.11 5.99
N ALA A 108 -7.70 8.58 7.24
CA ALA A 108 -7.00 7.83 8.29
C ALA A 108 -7.67 6.49 8.60
N TYR A 109 -9.00 6.43 8.54
CA TYR A 109 -9.75 5.18 8.68
C TYR A 109 -9.49 4.20 7.53
N LEU A 110 -9.44 4.68 6.27
CA LEU A 110 -9.06 3.86 5.12
C LEU A 110 -7.64 3.29 5.27
N GLU A 111 -6.70 4.10 5.74
CA GLU A 111 -5.33 3.67 6.00
C GLU A 111 -5.28 2.58 7.08
N TYR A 112 -6.02 2.76 8.18
CA TYR A 112 -6.14 1.75 9.24
C TYR A 112 -6.73 0.43 8.71
N ARG A 113 -7.80 0.50 7.91
CA ARG A 113 -8.42 -0.67 7.27
C ARG A 113 -7.43 -1.41 6.36
N ARG A 114 -6.66 -0.65 5.56
CA ARG A 114 -5.60 -1.20 4.71
C ARG A 114 -4.53 -1.91 5.52
N HIS A 115 -4.10 -1.35 6.65
CA HIS A 115 -3.16 -2.01 7.56
C HIS A 115 -3.74 -3.33 8.09
N ASN A 116 -4.98 -3.32 8.56
CA ASN A 116 -5.65 -4.51 9.10
C ASN A 116 -5.75 -5.64 8.06
N ALA A 117 -6.20 -5.33 6.84
CA ALA A 117 -6.39 -6.32 5.78
C ALA A 117 -5.07 -6.86 5.17
N CYS A 118 -3.99 -6.08 5.20
CA CYS A 118 -2.69 -6.47 4.62
C CYS A 118 -1.70 -7.03 5.63
N HIS A 119 -1.99 -6.97 6.94
CA HIS A 119 -1.13 -7.58 7.94
C HIS A 119 -1.43 -9.07 8.06
N ILE A 120 -0.43 -9.90 7.74
CA ILE A 120 -0.31 -11.24 8.33
C ILE A 120 -0.42 -11.03 9.84
N PHE A 121 -1.30 -11.77 10.53
CA PHE A 121 -1.57 -11.68 11.97
C PHE A 121 -0.36 -11.11 12.73
N GLN A 122 -0.52 -9.88 13.20
CA GLN A 122 0.57 -9.10 13.76
C GLN A 122 0.87 -9.62 15.18
N ASN A 123 1.67 -10.69 15.26
CA ASN A 123 1.97 -11.38 16.53
C ASN A 123 2.93 -10.61 17.46
N GLY A 124 3.33 -9.39 17.09
CA GLY A 124 3.99 -8.44 17.98
C GLY A 124 4.69 -7.33 17.21
N TYR A 125 4.57 -6.09 17.70
CA TYR A 125 5.62 -5.12 17.49
C TYR A 125 6.78 -5.56 18.38
N GLU A 126 7.80 -6.20 17.83
CA GLU A 126 9.08 -6.28 18.53
C GLU A 126 9.57 -4.84 18.69
N ILE A 127 9.52 -4.32 19.92
CA ILE A 127 10.12 -3.03 20.26
C ILE A 127 11.62 -3.27 20.29
N ILE A 128 12.30 -3.01 19.18
CA ILE A 128 13.76 -2.94 19.11
C ILE A 128 14.16 -1.66 19.84
N GLN A 129 14.85 -1.80 20.96
CA GLN A 129 15.41 -0.66 21.69
C GLN A 129 16.61 -0.08 20.92
N ASP A 130 16.96 1.18 21.16
CA ASP A 130 18.07 1.89 20.49
C ASP A 130 19.45 1.18 20.62
N ASN A 131 19.57 0.24 21.57
CA ASN A 131 20.75 -0.61 21.77
C ASN A 131 20.72 -1.94 20.97
N GLY A 132 19.74 -2.14 20.08
CA GLY A 132 19.58 -3.34 19.26
C GLY A 132 19.00 -4.57 19.96
N THR A 133 18.53 -4.44 21.21
CA THR A 133 17.93 -5.57 21.94
C THR A 133 16.42 -5.66 21.76
N ILE A 134 15.92 -6.88 21.56
CA ILE A 134 14.49 -7.21 21.39
C ILE A 134 13.92 -7.59 22.76
N LYS A 135 12.96 -6.84 23.29
CA LYS A 135 12.20 -7.26 24.49
C LYS A 135 11.12 -8.27 24.10
N LYS A 136 11.26 -9.51 24.58
CA LYS A 136 10.18 -10.51 24.48
C LYS A 136 9.00 -10.08 25.37
N LYS A 137 7.80 -10.12 24.80
CA LYS A 137 6.52 -9.69 25.41
C LYS A 137 6.22 -10.34 26.78
N GLU A 138 6.75 -11.54 27.02
CA GLU A 138 6.59 -12.28 28.30
C GLU A 138 7.23 -11.55 29.49
N GLU A 139 8.42 -10.98 29.34
CA GLU A 139 9.10 -10.28 30.45
C GLU A 139 8.36 -9.00 30.86
N LEU A 140 7.68 -8.36 29.91
CA LEU A 140 6.96 -7.11 30.15
C LEU A 140 5.65 -7.36 30.92
N LEU A 141 4.94 -8.44 30.57
CA LEU A 141 3.75 -8.89 31.29
C LEU A 141 4.07 -9.40 32.70
N ILE A 142 5.18 -10.14 32.87
CA ILE A 142 5.65 -10.60 34.18
C ILE A 142 6.03 -9.41 35.07
N ASN A 143 6.77 -8.43 34.54
CA ASN A 143 7.16 -7.25 35.32
C ASN A 143 5.97 -6.36 35.70
N GLN A 144 4.97 -6.24 34.82
CA GLN A 144 3.73 -5.53 35.13
C GLN A 144 2.91 -6.26 36.20
N ALA A 145 2.77 -7.59 36.10
CA ALA A 145 2.08 -8.39 37.09
C ALA A 145 2.75 -8.33 38.47
N LEU A 146 4.08 -8.37 38.52
CA LEU A 146 4.86 -8.25 39.77
C LEU A 146 4.73 -6.85 40.40
N ASN A 147 4.66 -5.79 39.59
CA ASN A 147 4.44 -4.43 40.10
C ASN A 147 3.03 -4.24 40.66
N ILE A 148 2.00 -4.78 39.99
CA ILE A 148 0.62 -4.75 40.50
C ILE A 148 0.53 -5.51 41.83
N GLN A 149 1.16 -6.68 41.95
CA GLN A 149 1.20 -7.43 43.21
C GLN A 149 1.92 -6.70 44.36
N LYS A 150 2.94 -5.88 44.05
CA LYS A 150 3.62 -5.04 45.06
C LYS A 150 2.74 -3.88 45.52
N ILE A 151 1.99 -3.26 44.60
CA ILE A 151 1.06 -2.16 44.93
C ILE A 151 -0.11 -2.68 45.77
N CYS A 152 -0.60 -3.89 45.50
CA CYS A 152 -1.71 -4.49 46.26
C CYS A 152 -1.31 -5.10 47.61
N LYS A 153 -0.03 -5.07 48.01
CA LYS A 153 0.48 -5.59 49.29
C LYS A 153 0.91 -4.50 50.29
N ASN A 154 0.77 -3.24 49.92
CA ASN A 154 0.87 -2.07 50.81
C ASN A 154 -0.51 -1.41 50.93
#